data_AF-A0A9P3PU44-F1
#
_entry.id   AF-A0A9P3PU44-F1
#
_cell.length_a   1.000
_cell.length_b   1.000
_cell.length_c   1.000
_cell.angle_alpha   90.00
_cell.angle_beta   90.00
_cell.angle_gamma   90.00
#
_symmetry.space_group_name_H-M   'P 1'
#
loop_
_entity.id
_entity.type
_entity.pdbx_description
1 polymer ?
#
loop_
_entity_poly.entity_id
_entity_poly.type
_entity_poly.pdbx_seq_one_letter_code
_entity_poly.pdbx_strand_id
1 'polypeptide(L)' 'MSSLAFLVTELQSLASETRRKHPEIREAAEKSLAILRASPEQATQNLASDGPQSQDLLRPVLMGCATRNAKVVAISLG' A
#
# COMPACT_ATOMS: atom_id res chain seq x y z
N MET A 1 12.61 12.02 -6.84
CA MET A 1 11.89 10.74 -6.99
C MET A 1 10.41 11.05 -7.19
N SER A 2 9.73 10.40 -8.13
CA SER A 2 8.28 10.57 -8.30
C SER A 2 7.53 10.00 -7.08
N SER A 3 6.45 10.67 -6.63
CA SER A 3 5.62 10.24 -5.48
C SER A 3 5.11 8.80 -5.64
N LEU A 4 4.86 8.37 -6.87
CA LEU A 4 4.41 7.02 -7.21
C LEU A 4 5.50 5.96 -6.99
N ALA A 5 6.75 6.28 -7.30
CA ALA A 5 7.87 5.37 -7.08
C ALA A 5 8.15 5.15 -5.58
N PHE A 6 7.95 6.21 -4.79
CA PHE A 6 8.01 6.12 -3.33
C PHE A 6 6.91 5.21 -2.78
N LEU A 7 5.65 5.41 -3.21
CA LEU A 7 4.53 4.56 -2.80
C LEU A 7 4.75 3.07 -3.16
N VAL A 8 5.27 2.78 -4.36
CA VAL A 8 5.61 1.41 -4.75
C VAL A 8 6.66 0.80 -3.81
N THR A 9 7.65 1.59 -3.41
CA THR A 9 8.72 1.14 -2.51
C THR A 9 8.18 0.84 -1.11
N GLU A 10 7.36 1.72 -0.54
CA GLU A 10 6.76 1.51 0.78
C GLU A 10 5.79 0.32 0.79
N LEU A 11 4.99 0.12 -0.26
CA LEU A 11 4.13 -1.06 -0.37
C LEU A 11 4.93 -2.38 -0.49
N GLN A 12 6.09 -2.36 -1.15
CA GLN A 12 6.99 -3.53 -1.20
C GLN A 12 7.60 -3.81 0.18
N SER A 13 8.04 -2.77 0.89
CA SER A 13 8.53 -2.87 2.26
C SER A 13 7.45 -3.43 3.20
N LEU A 14 6.21 -2.95 3.05
CA LEU A 14 5.07 -3.37 3.86
C LEU A 14 4.74 -4.85 3.60
N ALA A 15 4.67 -5.28 2.34
CA ALA A 15 4.44 -6.68 1.99
C ALA A 15 5.53 -7.61 2.55
N SER A 16 6.79 -7.18 2.49
CA SER A 16 7.92 -7.94 3.03
C SER A 16 7.85 -8.08 4.55
N GLU A 17 7.60 -6.98 5.27
CA GLU A 17 7.55 -6.95 6.73
C GLU A 17 6.37 -7.75 7.29
N THR A 18 5.23 -7.69 6.61
CA THR A 18 3.97 -8.28 7.09
C THR A 18 3.82 -9.76 6.73
N ARG A 19 4.68 -10.30 5.86
CA ARG A 19 4.58 -11.67 5.30
C ARG A 19 4.31 -12.78 6.30
N ARG A 20 4.87 -12.70 7.52
CA ARG A 20 4.74 -13.75 8.55
C ARG A 20 3.60 -13.49 9.53
N LYS A 21 3.51 -12.26 10.04
CA LYS A 21 2.63 -11.92 11.17
C LYS A 21 1.27 -11.37 10.74
N HIS A 22 1.18 -10.79 9.54
CA HIS A 22 -0.01 -10.13 9.02
C HIS A 22 -0.18 -10.47 7.51
N PRO A 23 -0.36 -11.75 7.16
CA PRO A 23 -0.48 -12.18 5.75
C PRO A 23 -1.60 -11.45 4.98
N GLU A 24 -2.66 -11.03 5.67
CA GLU A 24 -3.75 -10.22 5.12
C GLU A 24 -3.29 -8.83 4.64
N ILE A 25 -2.31 -8.23 5.33
CA ILE A 25 -1.72 -6.94 4.93
C ILE A 25 -0.80 -7.14 3.74
N ARG A 26 -0.05 -8.25 3.73
CA ARG A 26 0.76 -8.63 2.56
C ARG A 26 -0.11 -8.76 1.31
N GLU A 27 -1.21 -9.50 1.39
CA GLU A 27 -2.11 -9.69 0.26
C GLU A 27 -2.72 -8.36 -0.22
N ALA A 28 -3.13 -7.50 0.71
CA ALA A 28 -3.61 -6.16 0.38
C ALA A 28 -2.52 -5.34 -0.34
N ALA A 29 -1.28 -5.36 0.15
CA ALA A 29 -0.16 -4.64 -0.45
C ALA A 29 0.22 -5.18 -1.84
N GLU A 30 0.24 -6.51 -2.02
CA GLU A 30 0.47 -7.17 -3.31
C GLU A 30 -0.63 -6.80 -4.33
N LYS A 31 -1.91 -6.72 -3.89
CA LYS A 31 -3.02 -6.27 -4.72
C LYS A 31 -2.85 -4.80 -5.14
N SER A 32 -2.53 -3.90 -4.20
CA SER A 32 -2.32 -2.48 -4.51
C SER A 32 -1.13 -2.29 -5.47
N LEU A 33 -0.05 -3.06 -5.29
CA LEU A 33 1.10 -3.07 -6.21
C LEU A 33 0.73 -3.53 -7.62
N ALA A 34 -0.13 -4.54 -7.74
CA ALA A 34 -0.62 -5.00 -9.04
C ALA A 34 -1.43 -3.89 -9.75
N ILE A 35 -2.29 -3.17 -9.03
CA ILE A 35 -3.05 -2.03 -9.56
C ILE A 35 -2.10 -0.92 -10.03
N LEU A 36 -1.12 -0.53 -9.20
CA LEU A 36 -0.16 0.53 -9.54
C LEU A 36 0.70 0.19 -10.76
N ARG A 37 1.08 -1.07 -10.93
CA ARG A 37 1.91 -1.52 -12.05
C ARG A 37 1.11 -1.68 -13.35
N ALA A 38 -0.17 -2.02 -13.26
CA ALA A 38 -1.02 -2.20 -14.43
C ALA A 38 -1.27 -0.88 -15.17
N SER A 39 -1.50 0.21 -14.43
CA SER A 39 -1.63 1.56 -15.00
C SER A 39 -1.32 2.64 -13.94
N PRO A 40 -0.09 3.18 -13.92
CA PRO A 40 0.32 4.22 -12.97
C PRO A 40 -0.51 5.50 -13.07
N GLU A 41 -0.84 5.94 -14.29
CA GLU A 41 -1.63 7.16 -14.52
C GLU A 41 -3.06 7.00 -13.99
N GLN A 42 -3.70 5.87 -14.29
CA GLN A 42 -5.04 5.56 -13.79
C GLN A 42 -5.05 5.43 -12.27
N ALA A 43 -4.04 4.78 -11.68
CA ALA A 43 -3.94 4.64 -10.23
C ALA A 43 -3.81 6.01 -9.53
N THR A 44 -3.08 6.94 -10.13
CA THR A 44 -2.97 8.32 -9.63
C THR A 44 -4.32 9.04 -9.71
N GLN A 45 -5.04 8.90 -10.82
CA GLN A 45 -6.39 9.47 -10.97
C GLN A 45 -7.39 8.85 -9.97
N ASN A 46 -7.30 7.55 -9.72
CA ASN A 46 -8.14 6.85 -8.76
C ASN A 46 -7.87 7.31 -7.32
N LEU A 47 -6.62 7.56 -6.97
CA LEU A 47 -6.25 8.16 -5.68
C LEU A 47 -6.76 9.60 -5.56
N ALA A 48 -6.73 10.38 -6.64
CA ALA A 48 -7.18 11.78 -6.64
C ALA A 48 -8.71 11.93 -6.63
N SER A 49 -9.44 10.95 -7.16
CA SER A 49 -10.91 11.00 -7.30
C SER A 49 -11.67 10.39 -6.12
N ASP A 50 -10.96 9.86 -5.12
CA ASP A 50 -11.52 9.25 -3.90
C ASP A 50 -12.59 8.14 -4.16
N GLY A 51 -12.49 7.49 -5.32
CA GLY A 51 -13.41 6.43 -5.74
C GLY A 51 -13.14 5.07 -5.07
N PRO A 52 -13.95 4.03 -5.34
CA PRO A 52 -13.80 2.70 -4.72
C PRO A 52 -12.40 2.08 -4.89
N GLN A 53 -11.72 2.36 -6.00
CA GLN A 53 -10.34 1.92 -6.24
C GLN A 53 -9.31 2.64 -5.36
N SER A 54 -9.60 3.86 -4.86
CA SER A 54 -8.74 4.51 -3.85
C SER A 54 -8.70 3.68 -2.57
N GLN A 55 -9.81 3.06 -2.19
CA GLN A 55 -9.86 2.18 -1.02
C GLN A 55 -8.95 0.96 -1.18
N ASP A 56 -8.92 0.33 -2.36
CA ASP A 56 -8.02 -0.79 -2.63
C ASP A 56 -6.53 -0.38 -2.61
N LEU A 57 -6.21 0.88 -2.89
CA LEU A 57 -4.84 1.40 -2.84
C LEU A 57 -4.43 1.83 -1.42
N LEU A 58 -5.37 2.35 -0.62
CA LEU A 58 -5.13 2.83 0.75
C LEU A 58 -5.28 1.73 1.80
N ARG A 59 -6.02 0.66 1.50
CA ARG A 59 -6.28 -0.47 2.41
C ARG A 59 -5.03 -1.02 3.12
N PRO A 60 -3.92 -1.37 2.44
CA PRO A 60 -2.75 -1.90 3.13
C PRO A 60 -2.15 -0.91 4.14
N VAL A 61 -2.15 0.39 3.84
CA VAL A 61 -1.67 1.45 4.75
C VAL A 61 -2.54 1.52 6.00
N LEU A 62 -3.87 1.57 5.82
CA LEU A 62 -4.81 1.62 6.95
C LEU A 62 -4.70 0.38 7.84
N MET A 63 -4.57 -0.81 7.24
CA MET A 63 -4.36 -2.05 7.98
C MET A 63 -3.02 -2.08 8.71
N GLY A 64 -1.94 -1.61 8.05
CA GLY A 64 -0.60 -1.53 8.63
C GLY A 64 -0.55 -0.64 9.87
N CYS A 65 -1.18 0.53 9.81
CA CYS A 65 -1.35 1.43 10.96
C CYS A 65 -2.08 0.79 12.14
N ALA A 66 -3.03 -0.13 11.88
CA ALA A 66 -3.81 -0.79 12.92
C ALA A 66 -3.08 -1.95 13.63
N THR A 67 -1.93 -2.41 13.13
CA THR A 67 -1.22 -3.59 13.68
C THR A 67 -0.61 -3.39 15.07
N ARG A 68 -0.45 -2.14 15.52
CA ARG A 68 0.31 -1.74 16.72
C ARG A 68 1.77 -2.20 16.73
N ASN A 69 2.29 -2.73 15.62
CA ASN A 69 3.69 -3.07 15.47
C ASN A 69 4.46 -1.83 14.98
N ALA A 70 5.34 -1.29 15.82
CA ALA A 70 6.07 -0.05 15.55
C ALA A 70 6.74 -0.02 14.16
N LYS A 71 7.31 -1.15 13.71
CA LYS A 71 7.97 -1.24 12.41
C LYS A 71 6.98 -1.21 11.24
N VAL A 72 5.87 -1.94 11.35
CA VAL A 72 4.81 -1.96 10.33
C VAL A 72 4.12 -0.60 10.23
N VAL A 73 3.84 0.02 11.38
CA VAL A 73 3.26 1.35 11.46
C VAL A 73 4.21 2.39 10.85
N ALA A 74 5.51 2.32 11.13
CA ALA A 74 6.50 3.22 10.55
C ALA A 74 6.55 3.13 9.01
N ILE A 75 6.53 1.92 8.45
CA ILE A 75 6.47 1.73 6.98
C ILE A 75 5.15 2.26 6.41
N SER A 76 4.04 2.13 7.15
CA SER A 76 2.73 2.59 6.67
C SER A 76 2.60 4.12 6.68
N LEU A 77 3.39 4.82 7.49
CA LEU A 77 3.37 6.27 7.64
C LEU A 77 4.50 6.98 6.87
N GLY A 78 5.50 6.23 6.41
CA GLY A 78 6.64 6.72 5.62
C GLY A 78 6.17 7.30 4.29
#